data_AF-A0A2P5Y071-F1
#
_entry.id   AF-A0A2P5Y071-F1
#
_cell.length_a   1.000
_cell.length_b   1.000
_cell.length_c   1.000
_cell.angle_alpha   90.00
_cell.angle_beta   90.00
_cell.angle_gamma   90.00
#
_symmetry.space_group_name_H-M   'P 1'
#
loop_
_entity.id
_entity.type
_entity.pdbx_description
1 polymer ?
#
loop_
_entity_poly.entity_id
_entity_poly.type
_entity_poly.pdbx_seq_one_letter_code
_entity_poly.pdbx_strand_id
1 'polypeptide(L)'
;MPDQIPSPAPRSATDLFSDPLDSHPMWFKPSLFLSPDFDSESCIAELRTFVPFDTLRSELQAHLSSLNHELIDLINRDYADFVNLSTKLVDVDSAVLRMRAPLLELRDKIQGFRGAVEGSLTSLKNGLSQRAEAAAAREVLELLLDTFHVVSKVEKLIKELPSVSSDWSNGDVNSMQKSNALSSQHVENGTTNLRETQSMLLERIASEMNRLNFYIAHAQVPLFLFSHKFYALATENSTSNYVIPFWICFLNLLSYLDNNGAATDITIRYYELAADLVSVARKTESSLQRIRQGAQRRAGASSDVSDHNVSDTDKICMQLFLDIQEYGRNLAVLGVEAADIDAYRSLWQCVAPADRQDEIKF
;
A
#
# COMPACT_ATOMS: atom_id res chain seq x y z
N MET A 1 -73.08 24.95 -10.05
CA MET A 1 -74.31 24.22 -10.38
C MET A 1 -73.89 22.80 -10.75
N PRO A 2 -74.01 21.81 -9.85
CA PRO A 2 -73.68 20.43 -10.17
C PRO A 2 -74.91 19.76 -10.79
N ASP A 3 -74.78 19.29 -12.04
CA ASP A 3 -75.81 18.51 -12.71
C ASP A 3 -75.79 17.06 -12.22
N GLN A 4 -77.00 16.55 -12.02
CA GLN A 4 -77.33 15.30 -11.34
C GLN A 4 -76.87 14.06 -12.11
N ILE A 5 -76.18 13.15 -11.40
CA ILE A 5 -75.92 11.77 -11.83
C ILE A 5 -77.26 11.02 -11.84
N PRO A 6 -77.66 10.35 -12.93
CA PRO A 6 -78.88 9.53 -12.92
C PRO A 6 -78.66 8.31 -12.02
N SER A 7 -79.52 8.15 -11.01
CA SER A 7 -79.56 6.95 -10.18
C SER A 7 -79.81 5.71 -11.07
N PRO A 8 -79.03 4.61 -10.92
CA PRO A 8 -79.34 3.38 -11.63
C PRO A 8 -80.64 2.80 -11.06
N ALA A 9 -81.55 2.38 -11.95
CA ALA A 9 -82.78 1.67 -11.61
C ALA A 9 -82.47 0.46 -10.69
N PRO A 10 -83.40 0.05 -9.81
CA PRO A 10 -83.15 -1.07 -8.90
C PRO A 10 -82.97 -2.33 -9.73
N ARG A 11 -81.73 -2.85 -9.73
CA ARG A 11 -81.40 -4.14 -10.35
C ARG A 11 -82.25 -5.19 -9.65
N SER A 12 -83.07 -5.90 -10.43
CA SER A 12 -83.81 -7.05 -9.94
C SER A 12 -82.82 -8.06 -9.38
N ALA A 13 -83.14 -8.73 -8.26
CA ALA A 13 -82.27 -9.71 -7.61
C ALA A 13 -81.89 -10.91 -8.50
N THR A 14 -82.50 -11.02 -9.69
CA THR A 14 -82.13 -11.96 -10.76
C THR A 14 -80.81 -11.62 -11.48
N ASP A 15 -80.30 -10.38 -11.41
CA ASP A 15 -79.02 -9.98 -12.03
C ASP A 15 -77.78 -10.36 -11.20
N LEU A 16 -77.96 -10.78 -9.94
CA LEU A 16 -76.83 -11.11 -9.05
C LEU A 16 -76.37 -12.57 -9.14
N PHE A 17 -77.20 -13.44 -9.74
CA PHE A 17 -76.95 -14.88 -9.89
C PHE A 17 -76.94 -15.36 -11.34
N SER A 18 -77.07 -14.46 -12.31
CA SER A 18 -76.93 -14.81 -13.72
C SER A 18 -75.44 -14.83 -14.07
N ASP A 19 -74.88 -16.04 -14.15
CA ASP A 19 -73.54 -16.31 -14.66
C ASP A 19 -73.45 -15.76 -16.09
N PRO A 20 -72.42 -14.99 -16.50
CA PRO A 20 -72.37 -14.31 -17.79
C PRO A 20 -72.32 -15.23 -19.03
N LEU A 21 -72.40 -16.55 -18.85
CA LEU A 21 -72.21 -17.56 -19.89
C LEU A 21 -73.51 -18.12 -20.47
N ASP A 22 -74.66 -17.96 -19.81
CA ASP A 22 -75.91 -18.58 -20.27
C ASP A 22 -76.87 -17.55 -20.87
N SER A 23 -76.48 -17.02 -22.03
CA SER A 23 -77.40 -16.33 -22.96
C SER A 23 -78.22 -17.31 -23.82
N HIS A 24 -77.97 -18.60 -23.69
CA HIS A 24 -78.63 -19.65 -24.47
C HIS A 24 -79.64 -20.44 -23.62
N PRO A 25 -80.68 -21.02 -24.24
CA PRO A 25 -81.58 -21.92 -23.54
C PRO A 25 -80.83 -23.10 -22.89
N MET A 26 -81.26 -23.55 -21.70
CA MET A 26 -80.62 -24.64 -20.93
C MET A 26 -80.43 -25.97 -21.67
N TRP A 27 -81.16 -26.19 -22.77
CA TRP A 27 -81.04 -27.37 -23.63
C TRP A 27 -79.93 -27.24 -24.68
N PHE A 28 -79.47 -26.02 -24.96
CA PHE A 28 -78.42 -25.75 -25.93
C PHE A 28 -77.07 -25.68 -25.22
N LYS A 29 -76.16 -26.60 -25.56
CA LYS A 29 -74.85 -26.74 -24.91
C LYS A 29 -73.72 -26.55 -25.94
N PRO A 30 -73.21 -25.32 -26.13
CA PRO A 30 -72.13 -25.04 -27.08
C PRO A 30 -70.86 -25.86 -26.87
N SER A 31 -70.61 -26.29 -25.63
CA SER A 31 -69.45 -27.11 -25.27
C SER A 31 -69.40 -28.47 -25.97
N LEU A 32 -70.54 -29.00 -26.42
CA LEU A 32 -70.60 -30.23 -27.19
C LEU A 32 -69.92 -30.10 -28.56
N PHE A 33 -69.94 -28.90 -29.16
CA PHE A 33 -69.30 -28.61 -30.45
C PHE A 33 -67.77 -28.61 -30.38
N LEU A 34 -67.20 -28.51 -29.17
CA LEU A 34 -65.75 -28.53 -28.95
C LEU A 34 -65.20 -29.95 -28.74
N SER A 35 -66.08 -30.96 -28.67
CA SER A 35 -65.66 -32.34 -28.45
C SER A 35 -65.02 -32.96 -29.70
N PRO A 36 -63.94 -33.75 -29.56
CA PRO A 36 -63.22 -34.34 -30.69
C PRO A 36 -64.03 -35.42 -31.43
N ASP A 37 -64.98 -36.07 -30.74
CA ASP A 37 -65.87 -37.11 -31.28
C ASP A 37 -67.26 -36.56 -31.65
N PHE A 38 -67.37 -35.25 -31.89
CA PHE A 38 -68.64 -34.60 -32.17
C PHE A 38 -69.28 -35.14 -33.46
N ASP A 39 -70.47 -35.74 -33.33
CA ASP A 39 -71.32 -36.14 -34.45
C ASP A 39 -72.57 -35.25 -34.53
N SER A 40 -72.73 -34.60 -35.68
CA SER A 40 -73.82 -33.66 -35.90
C SER A 40 -75.18 -34.34 -36.04
N GLU A 41 -75.24 -35.54 -36.63
CA GLU A 41 -76.50 -36.26 -36.83
C GLU A 41 -77.06 -36.80 -35.51
N SER A 42 -76.23 -37.44 -34.68
CA SER A 42 -76.63 -37.93 -33.36
C SER A 42 -77.06 -36.80 -32.42
N CYS A 43 -76.34 -35.67 -32.44
CA CYS A 43 -76.67 -34.50 -31.62
C CYS A 43 -78.03 -33.87 -32.02
N ILE A 44 -78.29 -33.71 -33.33
CA ILE A 44 -79.56 -33.17 -33.82
C ILE A 44 -80.71 -34.14 -33.53
N ALA A 45 -80.49 -35.46 -33.67
CA ALA A 45 -81.49 -36.48 -33.37
C ALA A 45 -81.92 -36.44 -31.89
N GLU A 46 -80.97 -36.30 -30.97
CA GLU A 46 -81.23 -36.17 -29.53
C GLU A 46 -81.91 -34.84 -29.17
N LEU A 47 -81.54 -33.73 -29.80
CA LEU A 47 -82.16 -32.43 -29.50
C LEU A 47 -83.58 -32.30 -30.08
N ARG A 48 -83.85 -32.96 -31.22
CA ARG A 48 -85.17 -32.93 -31.89
C ARG A 48 -86.26 -33.66 -31.12
N THR A 49 -85.93 -34.57 -30.19
CA THR A 49 -86.92 -35.19 -29.31
C THR A 49 -87.49 -34.23 -28.27
N PHE A 50 -86.82 -33.09 -28.03
CA PHE A 50 -87.20 -32.12 -27.00
C PHE A 50 -87.53 -30.72 -27.54
N VAL A 51 -87.10 -30.38 -28.77
CA VAL A 51 -87.21 -29.01 -29.33
C VAL A 51 -87.65 -29.03 -30.81
N PRO A 52 -88.56 -28.12 -31.25
CA PRO A 52 -88.91 -27.95 -32.66
C PRO A 52 -87.72 -27.57 -33.54
N PHE A 53 -87.71 -28.07 -34.78
CA PHE A 53 -86.58 -27.90 -35.70
C PHE A 53 -86.26 -26.43 -36.04
N ASP A 54 -87.29 -25.58 -36.20
CA ASP A 54 -87.07 -24.15 -36.50
C ASP A 54 -86.41 -23.40 -35.34
N THR A 55 -86.73 -23.77 -34.10
CA THR A 55 -86.11 -23.20 -32.89
C THR A 55 -84.65 -23.64 -32.76
N LEU A 56 -84.35 -24.90 -33.04
CA LEU A 56 -82.97 -25.40 -33.09
C LEU A 56 -82.14 -24.67 -34.17
N ARG A 57 -82.72 -24.49 -35.36
CA ARG A 57 -82.08 -23.80 -36.48
C ARG A 57 -81.82 -22.32 -36.16
N SER A 58 -82.80 -21.62 -35.56
CA SER A 58 -82.63 -20.21 -35.19
C SER A 58 -81.54 -20.03 -34.13
N GLU A 59 -81.49 -20.89 -33.11
CA GLU A 59 -80.46 -20.84 -32.07
C GLU A 59 -79.06 -21.17 -32.60
N LEU A 60 -78.92 -22.20 -33.46
CA LEU A 60 -77.64 -22.50 -34.12
C LEU A 60 -77.13 -21.35 -34.99
N GLN A 61 -78.03 -20.71 -35.73
CA GLN A 61 -77.69 -19.56 -36.58
C GLN A 61 -77.34 -18.33 -35.74
N ALA A 62 -78.05 -18.10 -34.62
CA ALA A 62 -77.72 -17.06 -33.66
C ALA A 62 -76.33 -17.29 -33.03
N HIS A 63 -76.05 -18.52 -32.56
CA HIS A 63 -74.74 -18.90 -32.01
C HIS A 63 -73.61 -18.72 -33.03
N LEU A 64 -73.81 -19.15 -34.28
CA LEU A 64 -72.82 -18.95 -35.35
C LEU A 64 -72.57 -17.46 -35.63
N SER A 65 -73.63 -16.65 -35.67
CA SER A 65 -73.49 -15.21 -35.89
C SER A 65 -72.76 -14.52 -34.72
N SER A 66 -73.03 -14.94 -33.47
CA SER A 66 -72.34 -14.44 -32.28
C SER A 66 -70.86 -14.80 -32.30
N LEU A 67 -70.53 -16.07 -32.58
CA LEU A 67 -69.14 -16.54 -32.63
C LEU A 67 -68.33 -15.81 -33.72
N ASN A 68 -68.97 -15.52 -34.86
CA ASN A 68 -68.34 -14.76 -35.93
C ASN A 68 -68.06 -13.31 -35.51
N HIS A 69 -69.02 -12.66 -34.84
CA HIS A 69 -68.81 -11.33 -34.27
C HIS A 69 -67.67 -11.33 -33.24
N GLU A 70 -67.67 -12.30 -32.32
CA GLU A 70 -66.63 -12.45 -31.29
C GLU A 70 -65.25 -12.70 -31.91
N LEU A 71 -65.15 -13.50 -32.97
CA LEU A 71 -63.90 -13.71 -33.70
C LEU A 71 -63.39 -12.42 -34.33
N ILE A 72 -64.28 -11.68 -35.00
CA ILE A 72 -63.93 -10.40 -35.62
C ILE A 72 -63.48 -9.40 -34.56
N ASP A 73 -64.19 -9.32 -33.43
CA ASP A 73 -63.84 -8.44 -32.32
C ASP A 73 -62.50 -8.82 -31.68
N LEU A 74 -62.23 -10.12 -31.52
CA LEU A 74 -60.95 -10.63 -31.02
C LEU A 74 -59.81 -10.27 -31.97
N ILE A 75 -59.98 -10.52 -33.27
CA ILE A 75 -58.98 -10.17 -34.28
C ILE A 75 -58.74 -8.67 -34.32
N ASN A 76 -59.80 -7.86 -34.28
CA ASN A 76 -59.68 -6.41 -34.30
C ASN A 76 -58.99 -5.88 -33.04
N ARG A 77 -59.29 -6.44 -31.87
CA ARG A 77 -58.64 -6.11 -30.61
C ARG A 77 -57.16 -6.45 -30.66
N ASP A 78 -56.82 -7.68 -31.03
CA ASP A 78 -55.44 -8.14 -31.06
C ASP A 78 -54.62 -7.40 -32.15
N TYR A 79 -55.26 -7.03 -33.26
CA TYR A 79 -54.65 -6.17 -34.28
C TYR A 79 -54.39 -4.75 -33.76
N ALA A 80 -55.34 -4.15 -33.03
CA ALA A 80 -55.16 -2.84 -32.42
C ALA A 80 -54.02 -2.87 -31.39
N ASP A 81 -53.93 -3.92 -30.57
CA ASP A 81 -52.86 -4.12 -29.60
C ASP A 81 -51.50 -4.30 -30.29
N PHE A 82 -51.43 -5.11 -31.35
CA PHE A 82 -50.23 -5.30 -32.14
C PHE A 82 -49.73 -3.98 -32.76
N VAL A 83 -50.61 -3.20 -33.39
CA VAL A 83 -50.25 -1.91 -33.99
C VAL A 83 -49.80 -0.91 -32.92
N ASN A 84 -50.46 -0.87 -31.77
CA ASN A 84 -50.08 -0.02 -30.65
C ASN A 84 -48.70 -0.40 -30.09
N LEU A 85 -48.42 -1.69 -29.93
CA LEU A 85 -47.13 -2.16 -29.48
C LEU A 85 -46.03 -1.88 -30.51
N SER A 86 -46.30 -2.12 -31.80
CA SER A 86 -45.36 -1.85 -32.88
C SER A 86 -45.01 -0.38 -32.99
N THR A 87 -46.00 0.52 -32.86
CA THR A 87 -45.75 1.98 -32.92
C THR A 87 -44.93 2.47 -31.73
N LYS A 88 -45.19 1.96 -30.51
CA LYS A 88 -44.40 2.28 -29.31
C LYS A 88 -42.96 1.78 -29.38
N LEU A 89 -42.73 0.60 -29.96
CA LEU A 89 -41.40 0.01 -30.05
C LEU A 89 -40.49 0.70 -31.07
N VAL A 90 -41.05 1.27 -32.14
CA VAL A 90 -40.27 1.96 -33.20
C VAL A 90 -39.46 3.15 -32.64
N ASP A 91 -39.98 3.84 -31.62
CA ASP A 91 -39.30 5.01 -31.05
C ASP A 91 -38.22 4.67 -30.01
N VAL A 92 -38.18 3.41 -29.54
CA VAL A 92 -37.23 2.98 -28.50
C VAL A 92 -35.78 3.08 -29.02
N ASP A 93 -35.52 2.65 -30.25
CA ASP A 93 -34.19 2.75 -30.85
C ASP A 93 -33.71 4.20 -30.93
N SER A 94 -34.60 5.11 -31.32
CA SER A 94 -34.31 6.55 -31.36
C SER A 94 -34.03 7.12 -29.97
N ALA A 95 -34.74 6.67 -28.93
CA ALA A 95 -34.49 7.07 -27.55
C ALA A 95 -33.15 6.53 -27.02
N VAL A 96 -32.81 5.28 -27.34
CA VAL A 96 -31.52 4.66 -26.99
C VAL A 96 -30.36 5.40 -27.65
N LEU A 97 -30.48 5.73 -28.95
CA LEU A 97 -29.47 6.52 -29.66
C LEU A 97 -29.26 7.89 -29.02
N ARG A 98 -30.34 8.55 -28.58
CA ARG A 98 -30.26 9.86 -27.90
C ARG A 98 -29.62 9.78 -26.52
N MET A 99 -29.80 8.68 -25.80
CA MET A 99 -29.15 8.45 -24.49
C MET A 99 -27.67 8.12 -24.58
N ARG A 100 -27.21 7.57 -25.72
CA ARG A 100 -25.81 7.17 -25.89
C ARG A 100 -24.83 8.33 -25.73
N ALA A 101 -25.12 9.48 -26.34
CA ALA A 101 -24.20 10.62 -26.30
C ALA A 101 -24.06 11.24 -24.89
N PRO A 102 -25.14 11.54 -24.14
CA PRO A 102 -25.03 12.03 -22.76
C PRO A 102 -24.32 11.07 -21.80
N LEU A 103 -24.52 9.76 -21.97
CA LEU A 103 -23.84 8.75 -21.14
C LEU A 103 -22.34 8.70 -21.41
N LEU A 104 -21.93 8.83 -22.68
CA LEU A 104 -20.52 8.93 -23.05
C LEU A 104 -19.90 10.22 -22.50
N GLU A 105 -20.58 11.35 -22.62
CA GLU A 105 -20.10 12.63 -22.09
C GLU A 105 -19.96 12.58 -20.56
N LEU A 106 -20.92 11.97 -19.85
CA LEU A 106 -20.84 11.78 -18.41
C LEU A 106 -19.65 10.90 -18.01
N ARG A 107 -19.45 9.78 -18.73
CA ARG A 107 -18.29 8.91 -18.51
C ARG A 107 -16.99 9.68 -18.70
N ASP A 108 -16.87 10.47 -19.75
CA ASP A 108 -15.66 11.23 -20.05
C ASP A 108 -15.40 12.31 -18.98
N LYS A 109 -16.46 12.98 -18.49
CA LYS A 109 -16.37 13.89 -17.33
C LYS A 109 -15.90 13.17 -16.08
N ILE A 110 -16.48 12.02 -15.74
CA ILE A 110 -16.08 11.22 -14.57
C ILE A 110 -14.60 10.81 -14.69
N GLN A 111 -14.17 10.39 -15.87
CA GLN A 111 -12.78 10.04 -16.13
C GLN A 111 -11.84 11.24 -15.96
N GLY A 112 -12.24 12.43 -16.44
CA GLY A 112 -11.52 13.67 -16.23
C GLY A 112 -11.40 14.05 -14.75
N PHE A 113 -12.51 13.99 -13.99
CA PHE A 113 -12.50 14.23 -12.55
C PHE A 113 -11.62 13.24 -11.80
N ARG A 114 -11.71 11.95 -12.14
CA ARG A 114 -10.86 10.90 -11.57
C ARG A 114 -9.39 11.21 -11.82
N GLY A 115 -9.02 11.59 -13.05
CA GLY A 115 -7.66 12.00 -13.39
C GLY A 115 -7.18 13.22 -12.61
N ALA A 116 -8.03 14.24 -12.42
CA ALA A 116 -7.71 15.42 -11.63
C ALA A 116 -7.50 15.11 -10.14
N VAL A 117 -8.32 14.21 -9.57
CA VAL A 117 -8.16 13.74 -8.18
C VAL A 117 -6.90 12.91 -8.02
N GLU A 118 -6.58 12.02 -8.95
CA GLU A 118 -5.33 11.25 -8.96
C GLU A 118 -4.11 12.17 -9.09
N GLY A 119 -4.17 13.18 -9.95
CA GLY A 119 -3.14 14.22 -10.07
C GLY A 119 -2.93 15.01 -8.77
N SER A 120 -4.03 15.36 -8.09
CA SER A 120 -3.97 16.06 -6.80
C SER A 120 -3.40 15.17 -5.70
N LEU A 121 -3.78 13.89 -5.67
CA LEU A 121 -3.30 12.92 -4.69
C LEU A 121 -1.81 12.60 -4.87
N THR A 122 -1.35 12.48 -6.11
CA THR A 122 0.08 12.31 -6.41
C THR A 122 0.89 13.54 -6.03
N SER A 123 0.41 14.74 -6.36
CA SER A 123 1.04 16.00 -5.93
C SER A 123 1.13 16.11 -4.41
N LEU A 124 0.06 15.79 -3.68
CA LEU A 124 0.04 15.80 -2.22
C LEU A 124 1.02 14.79 -1.61
N LYS A 125 1.06 13.56 -2.14
CA LYS A 125 2.02 12.54 -1.69
C LYS A 125 3.46 12.99 -1.91
N ASN A 126 3.77 13.54 -3.08
CA ASN A 126 5.09 14.07 -3.38
C ASN A 126 5.46 15.22 -2.43
N GLY A 127 4.53 16.15 -2.17
CA GLY A 127 4.73 17.24 -1.24
C GLY A 127 4.95 16.77 0.21
N LEU A 128 4.21 15.76 0.67
CA LEU A 128 4.43 15.16 1.99
C LEU A 128 5.79 14.46 2.09
N SER A 129 6.20 13.73 1.05
CA SER A 129 7.52 13.09 0.98
C SER A 129 8.64 14.14 1.04
N GLN A 130 8.55 15.20 0.24
CA GLN A 130 9.51 16.30 0.27
C GLN A 130 9.57 16.98 1.63
N ARG A 131 8.41 17.16 2.29
CA ARG A 131 8.35 17.74 3.63
C ARG A 131 9.00 16.83 4.67
N ALA A 132 8.80 15.52 4.58
CA ALA A 132 9.43 14.55 5.47
C ALA A 132 10.96 14.54 5.30
N GLU A 133 11.44 14.55 4.05
CA GLU A 133 12.87 14.63 3.73
C GLU A 133 13.50 15.94 4.22
N ALA A 134 12.82 17.07 4.01
CA ALA A 134 13.28 18.36 4.52
C ALA A 134 13.29 18.42 6.06
N ALA A 135 12.32 17.77 6.72
CA ALA A 135 12.30 17.68 8.18
C ALA A 135 13.47 16.83 8.71
N ALA A 136 13.74 15.68 8.09
CA ALA A 136 14.88 14.82 8.44
C ALA A 136 16.21 15.55 8.22
N ALA A 137 16.38 16.24 7.08
CA ALA A 137 17.57 17.03 6.80
C ALA A 137 17.77 18.16 7.83
N ARG A 138 16.68 18.78 8.27
CA ARG A 138 16.73 19.81 9.32
C ARG A 138 17.16 19.25 10.66
N GLU A 139 16.64 18.09 11.09
CA GLU A 139 17.07 17.43 12.32
C GLU A 139 18.59 17.15 12.31
N VAL A 140 19.10 16.66 11.17
CA VAL A 140 20.56 16.44 10.98
C VAL A 140 21.35 17.75 11.07
N LEU A 141 20.86 18.84 10.46
CA LEU A 141 21.53 20.14 10.52
C LEU A 141 21.53 20.75 11.93
N GLU A 142 20.43 20.62 12.67
CA GLU A 142 20.35 21.06 14.07
C GLU A 142 21.36 20.29 14.94
N LEU A 143 21.47 18.98 14.72
CA LEU A 143 22.43 18.13 15.41
C LEU A 143 23.89 18.43 15.02
N LEU A 144 24.15 18.74 13.74
CA LEU A 144 25.46 19.20 13.25
C LEU A 144 25.86 20.52 13.92
N LEU A 145 24.91 21.45 14.02
CA LEU A 145 25.11 22.74 14.67
C LEU A 145 25.44 22.56 16.16
N ASP A 146 24.70 21.72 16.88
CA ASP A 146 24.97 21.41 18.29
C ASP A 146 26.35 20.78 18.47
N THR A 147 26.72 19.85 17.59
CA THR A 147 28.06 19.23 17.58
C THR A 147 29.14 20.28 17.40
N PHE A 148 28.98 21.23 16.46
CA PHE A 148 29.94 22.31 16.24
C PHE A 148 30.08 23.22 17.48
N HIS A 149 28.98 23.50 18.18
CA HIS A 149 29.02 24.29 19.42
C HIS A 149 29.80 23.56 20.52
N VAL A 150 29.60 22.25 20.69
CA VAL A 150 30.35 21.43 21.65
C VAL A 150 31.84 21.41 21.31
N VAL A 151 32.20 21.15 20.05
CA VAL A 151 33.62 21.18 19.61
C VAL A 151 34.25 22.54 19.90
N SER A 152 33.56 23.63 19.61
CA SER A 152 34.06 24.98 19.86
C SER A 152 34.20 25.28 21.35
N LYS A 153 33.35 24.70 22.21
CA LYS A 153 33.45 24.81 23.66
C LYS A 153 34.64 23.98 24.19
N VAL A 154 34.82 22.75 23.71
CA VAL A 154 35.98 21.91 24.02
C VAL A 154 37.28 22.61 23.64
N GLU A 155 37.34 23.21 22.44
CA GLU A 155 38.50 24.00 21.99
C GLU A 155 38.82 25.16 22.94
N LYS A 156 37.82 25.93 23.36
CA LYS A 156 38.02 27.03 24.33
C LYS A 156 38.51 26.51 25.68
N LEU A 157 37.90 25.45 26.20
CA LEU A 157 38.29 24.84 27.48
C LEU A 157 39.72 24.29 27.42
N ILE A 158 40.13 23.72 26.29
CA ILE A 158 41.50 23.24 26.10
C ILE A 158 42.49 24.42 26.03
N LYS A 159 42.16 25.53 25.36
CA LYS A 159 43.00 26.73 25.32
C LYS A 159 43.18 27.38 26.69
N GLU A 160 42.24 27.17 27.61
CA GLU A 160 42.31 27.62 29.00
C GLU A 160 43.10 26.67 29.92
N LEU A 161 43.52 25.48 29.45
CA LEU A 161 44.44 24.66 30.23
C LEU A 161 45.77 25.42 30.41
N PRO A 162 46.27 25.60 31.65
CA PRO A 162 47.58 26.18 31.86
C PRO A 162 48.64 25.33 31.15
N SER A 163 49.22 25.83 30.06
CA SER A 163 50.46 25.28 29.52
C SER A 163 51.51 25.43 30.62
N VAL A 164 52.05 24.31 31.11
CA VAL A 164 53.17 24.32 32.06
C VAL A 164 54.25 25.23 31.47
N SER A 165 54.49 26.37 32.12
CA SER A 165 55.58 27.26 31.77
C SER A 165 56.88 26.49 31.93
N SER A 166 57.66 26.47 30.87
CA SER A 166 58.99 25.86 30.76
C SER A 166 60.05 26.63 31.56
N ASP A 167 59.78 27.02 32.81
CA ASP A 167 60.64 27.91 33.62
C ASP A 167 61.46 27.19 34.69
N TRP A 168 61.55 25.85 34.66
CA TRP A 168 62.31 25.09 35.65
C TRP A 168 63.66 24.59 35.12
N SER A 169 64.16 25.17 34.02
CA SER A 169 65.50 24.92 33.53
C SER A 169 66.36 26.18 33.63
N ASN A 170 66.89 26.42 34.83
CA ASN A 170 68.28 26.86 35.00
C ASN A 170 68.66 26.70 36.47
N GLY A 171 69.44 25.65 36.74
CA GLY A 171 70.25 25.63 37.95
C GLY A 171 71.39 26.63 37.79
N ASP A 172 71.54 27.55 38.73
CA ASP A 172 72.88 27.98 39.10
C ASP A 172 72.99 28.38 40.58
N VAL A 173 73.67 27.48 41.27
CA VAL A 173 74.54 27.52 42.45
C VAL A 173 74.88 28.89 43.08
N ASN A 174 74.72 28.93 44.42
CA ASN A 174 75.39 29.75 45.45
C ASN A 174 75.11 31.27 45.56
N SER A 175 74.52 31.66 46.70
CA SER A 175 75.30 32.36 47.74
C SER A 175 74.69 32.20 49.13
N MET A 176 75.56 31.91 50.08
CA MET A 176 75.33 31.49 51.45
C MET A 176 75.24 32.69 52.39
N GLN A 177 74.16 32.80 53.19
CA GLN A 177 74.26 33.29 54.57
C GLN A 177 73.08 32.88 55.48
N LYS A 178 73.43 32.13 56.55
CA LYS A 178 72.79 31.91 57.87
C LYS A 178 71.71 32.94 58.28
N SER A 179 70.68 32.67 59.09
CA SER A 179 70.34 31.56 60.01
C SER A 179 69.00 31.90 60.72
N ASN A 180 68.09 30.94 60.87
CA ASN A 180 67.46 30.52 62.15
C ASN A 180 66.17 29.72 61.92
N ALA A 181 66.07 28.61 62.64
CA ALA A 181 64.96 27.67 62.63
C ALA A 181 63.74 28.22 63.40
N LEU A 182 62.53 28.13 62.81
CA LEU A 182 61.29 27.71 63.48
C LEU A 182 60.13 27.59 62.47
N SER A 183 59.40 26.48 62.58
CA SER A 183 58.07 26.19 62.01
C SER A 183 57.98 25.77 60.54
N SER A 184 58.02 24.45 60.35
CA SER A 184 57.31 23.76 59.28
C SER A 184 55.81 24.08 59.39
N GLN A 185 55.31 24.96 58.52
CA GLN A 185 53.92 24.93 58.10
C GLN A 185 53.82 25.48 56.67
N HIS A 186 53.56 24.56 55.76
CA HIS A 186 52.65 24.72 54.62
C HIS A 186 53.05 25.68 53.48
N VAL A 187 53.89 25.20 52.56
CA VAL A 187 54.06 25.79 51.20
C VAL A 187 53.50 24.84 50.11
N GLU A 188 52.50 24.01 50.45
CA GLU A 188 51.84 23.11 49.47
C GLU A 188 50.66 23.74 48.72
N ASN A 189 50.15 24.91 49.14
CA ASN A 189 48.90 25.46 48.58
C ASN A 189 49.02 26.06 47.17
N GLY A 190 50.22 26.36 46.67
CA GLY A 190 50.37 26.93 45.33
C GLY A 190 50.20 25.89 44.21
N THR A 191 50.74 24.69 44.42
CA THR A 191 50.75 23.60 43.43
C THR A 191 49.49 22.73 43.49
N THR A 192 48.89 22.57 44.67
CA THR A 192 47.60 21.85 44.83
C THR A 192 46.46 22.61 44.17
N ASN A 193 46.36 23.93 44.37
CA ASN A 193 45.34 24.77 43.71
C ASN A 193 45.46 24.76 42.17
N LEU A 194 46.68 24.73 41.63
CA LEU A 194 46.89 24.62 40.17
C LEU A 194 46.49 23.24 39.64
N ARG A 195 46.80 22.18 40.39
CA ARG A 195 46.42 20.81 40.03
C ARG A 195 44.92 20.56 40.15
N GLU A 196 44.28 21.13 41.16
CA GLU A 196 42.82 21.08 41.36
C GLU A 196 42.09 21.84 40.26
N THR A 197 42.55 23.04 39.89
CA THR A 197 41.99 23.81 38.77
C THR A 197 42.17 23.09 37.42
N GLN A 198 43.34 22.48 37.18
CA GLN A 198 43.57 21.60 36.02
C GLN A 198 42.64 20.38 36.03
N SER A 199 42.42 19.76 37.18
CA SER A 199 41.53 18.60 37.32
C SER A 199 40.07 18.98 37.02
N MET A 200 39.61 20.13 37.50
CA MET A 200 38.27 20.65 37.20
C MET A 200 38.07 20.99 35.72
N LEU A 201 39.11 21.53 35.06
CA LEU A 201 39.10 21.80 33.60
C LEU A 201 39.04 20.49 32.80
N LEU A 202 39.82 19.48 33.19
CA LEU A 202 39.78 18.16 32.56
C LEU A 202 38.42 17.47 32.73
N GLU A 203 37.77 17.60 33.89
CA GLU A 203 36.42 17.06 34.12
C GLU A 203 35.35 17.76 33.28
N ARG A 204 35.46 19.08 33.11
CA ARG A 204 34.62 19.86 32.19
C ARG A 204 34.86 19.48 30.73
N ILE A 205 36.10 19.19 30.33
CA ILE A 205 36.41 18.70 28.98
C ILE A 205 35.84 17.30 28.79
N ALA A 206 36.04 16.40 29.75
CA ALA A 206 35.52 15.03 29.68
C ALA A 206 33.99 14.99 29.58
N SER A 207 33.28 15.85 30.33
CA SER A 207 31.82 15.94 30.24
C SER A 207 31.33 16.47 28.88
N GLU A 208 31.97 17.50 28.31
CA GLU A 208 31.65 17.97 26.95
C GLU A 208 32.03 16.93 25.88
N MET A 209 33.10 16.16 26.10
CA MET A 209 33.52 15.07 25.23
C MET A 209 32.51 13.90 25.23
N ASN A 210 31.95 13.57 26.39
CA ASN A 210 30.86 12.59 26.49
C ASN A 210 29.59 13.09 25.79
N ARG A 211 29.30 14.40 25.86
CA ARG A 211 28.20 15.00 25.13
C ARG A 211 28.41 14.94 23.61
N LEU A 212 29.64 15.15 23.16
CA LEU A 212 30.02 14.98 21.76
C LEU A 212 29.87 13.52 21.30
N ASN A 213 30.31 12.55 22.10
CA ASN A 213 30.09 11.13 21.84
C ASN A 213 28.60 10.79 21.73
N PHE A 214 27.77 11.34 22.61
CA PHE A 214 26.32 11.15 22.54
C PHE A 214 25.75 11.66 21.22
N TYR A 215 26.12 12.87 20.79
CA TYR A 215 25.63 13.41 19.52
C TYR A 215 26.13 12.62 18.31
N ILE A 216 27.40 12.21 18.27
CA ILE A 216 27.94 11.41 17.15
C ILE A 216 27.26 10.04 17.07
N ALA A 217 27.04 9.37 18.20
CA ALA A 217 26.36 8.08 18.25
C ALA A 217 24.88 8.17 17.85
N HIS A 218 24.22 9.31 18.11
CA HIS A 218 22.81 9.52 17.77
C HIS A 218 22.59 9.97 16.32
N ALA A 219 23.62 10.50 15.66
CA ALA A 219 23.42 11.29 14.44
C ALA A 219 23.71 10.56 13.12
N GLN A 220 24.44 9.43 13.11
CA GLN A 220 25.07 8.92 11.87
C GLN A 220 25.78 10.04 11.07
N VAL A 221 26.22 11.11 11.75
CA VAL A 221 26.85 12.25 11.08
C VAL A 221 28.24 11.81 10.67
N PRO A 222 28.53 11.78 9.36
CA PRO A 222 29.73 11.13 8.89
C PRO A 222 30.94 11.92 9.36
N LEU A 223 31.80 11.22 10.09
CA LEU A 223 32.84 11.79 10.93
C LEU A 223 33.90 12.57 10.14
N PHE A 224 33.97 12.35 8.82
CA PHE A 224 34.92 13.01 7.92
C PHE A 224 34.82 14.54 7.96
N LEU A 225 33.64 15.11 8.21
CA LEU A 225 33.45 16.58 8.27
C LEU A 225 34.17 17.23 9.45
N PHE A 226 34.36 16.49 10.55
CA PHE A 226 35.01 17.00 11.76
C PHE A 226 36.46 16.56 11.88
N SER A 227 36.87 15.55 11.12
CA SER A 227 38.24 15.00 11.10
C SER A 227 39.29 16.11 10.98
N HIS A 228 39.15 17.03 10.01
CA HIS A 228 40.11 18.11 9.79
C HIS A 228 40.24 19.05 11.00
N LYS A 229 39.13 19.37 11.67
CA LYS A 229 39.13 20.27 12.85
C LYS A 229 39.70 19.57 14.08
N PHE A 230 39.44 18.28 14.26
CA PHE A 230 40.02 17.48 15.34
C PHE A 230 41.51 17.19 15.14
N TYR A 231 41.95 16.89 13.91
CA TYR A 231 43.36 16.75 13.57
C TYR A 231 44.12 18.06 13.81
N ALA A 232 43.55 19.21 13.41
CA ALA A 232 44.14 20.51 13.68
C ALA A 232 44.28 20.79 15.20
N LEU A 233 43.23 20.53 15.98
CA LEU A 233 43.25 20.65 17.45
C LEU A 233 44.27 19.73 18.13
N ALA A 234 44.46 18.51 17.60
CA ALA A 234 45.47 17.57 18.08
C ALA A 234 46.89 18.06 17.79
N THR A 235 47.12 18.69 16.63
CA THR A 235 48.43 19.26 16.27
C THR A 235 48.77 20.54 17.06
N GLU A 236 47.81 21.44 17.31
CA GLU A 236 48.04 22.69 18.05
C GLU A 236 48.30 22.47 19.56
N ASN A 237 47.70 21.43 20.18
CA ASN A 237 47.85 21.15 21.60
C ASN A 237 48.96 20.13 21.94
N SER A 238 49.96 19.97 21.06
CA SER A 238 51.05 18.99 21.15
C SER A 238 51.98 19.14 22.37
N THR A 239 51.79 20.13 23.23
CA THR A 239 52.65 20.41 24.39
C THR A 239 52.26 19.65 25.67
N SER A 240 51.10 18.98 25.70
CA SER A 240 50.63 18.23 26.88
C SER A 240 50.68 16.71 26.64
N ASN A 241 51.62 16.02 27.29
CA ASN A 241 51.90 14.59 27.15
C ASN A 241 50.69 13.65 27.40
N TYR A 242 49.63 14.13 28.05
CA TYR A 242 48.42 13.34 28.35
C TYR A 242 47.30 13.52 27.32
N VAL A 243 47.37 14.56 26.49
CA VAL A 243 46.28 14.95 25.58
C VAL A 243 46.39 14.21 24.24
N ILE A 244 47.60 13.96 23.74
CA ILE A 244 47.85 13.28 22.46
C ILE A 244 47.36 11.81 22.45
N PRO A 245 47.68 10.96 23.45
CA PRO A 245 47.23 9.56 23.46
C PRO A 245 45.72 9.44 23.61
N PHE A 246 45.11 10.38 24.36
CA PHE A 246 43.66 10.47 24.50
C PHE A 246 42.98 10.77 23.16
N TRP A 247 43.47 11.75 22.40
CA TRP A 247 42.97 12.05 21.06
C TRP A 247 43.15 10.90 20.06
N ILE A 248 44.28 10.20 20.11
CA ILE A 248 44.55 9.05 19.22
C ILE A 248 43.59 7.88 19.49
N CYS A 249 43.43 7.50 20.76
CA CYS A 249 42.47 6.45 21.14
C CYS A 249 41.04 6.84 20.78
N PHE A 250 40.70 8.11 20.95
CA PHE A 250 39.38 8.64 20.63
C PHE A 250 39.08 8.62 19.12
N LEU A 251 40.01 9.07 18.28
CA LEU A 251 39.86 9.05 16.83
C LEU A 251 39.76 7.62 16.28
N ASN A 252 40.52 6.67 16.85
CA ASN A 252 40.43 5.25 16.48
C ASN A 252 39.07 4.63 16.87
N LEU A 253 38.56 4.94 18.06
CA LEU A 253 37.25 4.47 18.52
C LEU A 253 36.12 5.01 17.65
N LEU A 254 36.19 6.29 17.27
CA LEU A 254 35.19 6.88 16.39
C LEU A 254 35.25 6.35 14.95
N SER A 255 36.45 6.11 14.40
CA SER A 255 36.60 5.50 13.07
C SER A 255 36.04 4.06 13.03
N TYR A 256 36.17 3.32 14.13
CA TYR A 256 35.60 1.97 14.26
C TYR A 256 34.06 1.99 14.31
N LEU A 257 33.48 2.96 15.02
CA LEU A 257 32.03 3.12 15.13
C LEU A 257 31.37 3.61 13.82
N ASP A 258 32.02 4.53 13.09
CA ASP A 258 31.53 5.06 11.80
C ASP A 258 31.44 3.96 10.73
N ASN A 259 32.48 3.12 10.62
CA ASN A 259 32.50 2.00 9.68
C ASN A 259 31.39 0.97 9.96
N ASN A 260 31.14 0.67 11.23
CA ASN A 260 30.13 -0.32 11.62
C ASN A 260 28.69 0.21 11.45
N GLY A 261 28.48 1.50 11.73
CA GLY A 261 27.19 2.18 11.51
C GLY A 261 26.81 2.24 10.03
N ALA A 262 27.73 2.76 9.19
CA ALA A 262 27.50 2.86 7.75
C ALA A 262 27.29 1.48 7.08
N ALA A 263 28.06 0.48 7.48
CA ALA A 263 27.90 -0.89 7.02
C ALA A 263 26.50 -1.44 7.34
N THR A 264 25.96 -1.14 8.53
CA THR A 264 24.63 -1.58 8.95
C THR A 264 23.55 -0.94 8.08
N ASP A 265 23.59 0.37 7.85
CA ASP A 265 22.59 1.08 7.05
C ASP A 265 22.56 0.64 5.59
N ILE A 266 23.75 0.48 5.00
CA ILE A 266 23.89 -0.02 3.62
C ILE A 266 23.33 -1.44 3.52
N THR A 267 23.60 -2.28 4.51
CA THR A 267 23.08 -3.64 4.55
C THR A 267 21.56 -3.68 4.68
N ILE A 268 20.95 -2.79 5.48
CA ILE A 268 19.49 -2.65 5.58
C ILE A 268 18.89 -2.30 4.22
N ARG A 269 19.45 -1.31 3.52
CA ARG A 269 18.96 -0.92 2.19
C ARG A 269 19.15 -2.02 1.16
N TYR A 270 20.27 -2.73 1.22
CA TYR A 270 20.49 -3.86 0.32
C TYR A 270 19.46 -4.98 0.57
N TYR A 271 19.16 -5.28 1.84
CA TYR A 271 18.10 -6.20 2.22
C TYR A 271 16.72 -5.81 1.67
N GLU A 272 16.28 -4.57 1.87
CA GLU A 272 14.99 -4.09 1.37
C GLU A 272 14.87 -4.27 -0.16
N LEU A 273 15.89 -3.83 -0.90
CA LEU A 273 15.92 -3.92 -2.36
C LEU A 273 15.95 -5.37 -2.86
N ALA A 274 16.75 -6.23 -2.22
CA ALA A 274 16.85 -7.64 -2.59
C ALA A 274 15.55 -8.40 -2.27
N ALA A 275 14.95 -8.16 -1.11
CA ALA A 275 13.68 -8.77 -0.71
C ALA A 275 12.54 -8.37 -1.65
N ASP A 276 12.46 -7.09 -2.02
CA ASP A 276 11.47 -6.61 -2.99
C ASP A 276 11.66 -7.28 -4.36
N LEU A 277 12.90 -7.33 -4.86
CA LEU A 277 13.23 -7.98 -6.14
C LEU A 277 12.84 -9.47 -6.15
N VAL A 278 13.21 -10.22 -5.12
CA VAL A 278 12.84 -11.65 -4.97
C VAL A 278 11.32 -11.81 -4.89
N SER A 279 10.63 -10.93 -4.16
CA SER A 279 9.17 -10.99 -4.04
C SER A 279 8.46 -10.75 -5.39
N VAL A 280 8.97 -9.81 -6.20
CA VAL A 280 8.44 -9.50 -7.53
C VAL A 280 8.72 -10.64 -8.49
N ALA A 281 9.93 -11.20 -8.47
CA ALA A 281 10.28 -12.38 -9.28
C ALA A 281 9.35 -13.56 -8.99
N ARG A 282 9.14 -13.92 -7.72
CA ARG A 282 8.23 -15.00 -7.33
C ARG A 282 6.77 -14.75 -7.74
N LYS A 283 6.28 -13.51 -7.60
CA LYS A 283 4.90 -13.14 -7.99
C LYS A 283 4.71 -13.19 -9.51
N THR A 284 5.68 -12.70 -10.27
CA THR A 284 5.62 -12.70 -11.75
C THR A 284 5.69 -14.11 -12.30
N GLU A 285 6.56 -14.97 -11.77
CA GLU A 285 6.61 -16.39 -12.10
C GLU A 285 5.28 -17.09 -11.83
N SER A 286 4.71 -16.92 -10.62
CA SER A 286 3.42 -17.50 -10.25
C SER A 286 2.28 -17.05 -11.20
N SER A 287 2.34 -15.81 -11.68
CA SER A 287 1.38 -15.27 -12.65
C SER A 287 1.55 -15.91 -14.04
N LEU A 288 2.79 -16.01 -14.52
CA LEU A 288 3.12 -16.65 -15.79
C LEU A 288 2.74 -18.13 -15.78
N GLN A 289 2.97 -18.82 -14.67
CA GLN A 289 2.59 -20.23 -14.52
C GLN A 289 1.08 -20.42 -14.60
N ARG A 290 0.28 -19.54 -13.97
CA ARG A 290 -1.19 -19.53 -14.09
C ARG A 290 -1.65 -19.26 -15.53
N ILE A 291 -1.01 -18.34 -16.24
CA ILE A 291 -1.32 -18.03 -17.65
C ILE A 291 -0.97 -19.24 -18.54
N ARG A 292 0.20 -19.86 -18.35
CA ARG A 292 0.62 -21.07 -19.06
C ARG A 292 -0.38 -22.22 -18.83
N GLN A 293 -0.75 -22.48 -17.57
CA GLN A 293 -1.75 -23.51 -17.24
C GLN A 293 -3.13 -23.20 -17.84
N GLY A 294 -3.54 -21.93 -17.87
CA GLY A 294 -4.79 -21.49 -18.49
C GLY A 294 -4.80 -21.64 -20.02
N ALA A 295 -3.67 -21.40 -20.69
CA ALA A 295 -3.49 -21.65 -22.12
C ALA A 295 -3.46 -23.16 -22.43
N GLN A 296 -2.78 -23.95 -21.61
CA GLN A 296 -2.70 -25.42 -21.73
C GLN A 296 -4.09 -26.07 -21.67
N ARG A 297 -4.95 -25.61 -20.74
CA ARG A 297 -6.33 -26.11 -20.59
C ARG A 297 -7.22 -25.82 -21.80
N ARG A 298 -6.94 -24.77 -22.58
CA ARG A 298 -7.70 -24.45 -23.81
C ARG A 298 -7.18 -25.19 -25.04
N ALA A 299 -5.91 -25.60 -25.03
CA ALA A 299 -5.25 -26.22 -26.17
C ALA A 299 -5.31 -27.77 -26.17
N GLY A 300 -5.85 -28.41 -25.13
CA GLY A 300 -6.01 -29.88 -25.08
C GLY A 300 -4.69 -30.67 -25.09
N ALA A 301 -3.55 -30.02 -24.83
CA ALA A 301 -2.23 -30.65 -24.86
C ALA A 301 -1.86 -31.17 -23.46
N SER A 302 -1.88 -32.50 -23.30
CA SER A 302 -1.20 -33.19 -22.19
C SER A 302 0.30 -32.92 -22.28
N SER A 303 0.90 -32.44 -21.20
CA SER A 303 2.35 -32.21 -21.14
C SER A 303 2.97 -33.14 -20.11
N ASP A 304 3.51 -34.24 -20.61
CA ASP A 304 4.51 -35.05 -19.92
C ASP A 304 5.92 -34.64 -20.39
N VAL A 305 6.21 -33.34 -20.30
CA VAL A 305 7.56 -32.79 -20.47
C VAL A 305 7.99 -32.30 -19.11
N SER A 306 8.87 -33.07 -18.47
CA SER A 306 9.55 -32.69 -17.25
C SER A 306 10.37 -31.41 -17.50
N ASP A 307 9.84 -30.27 -17.06
CA ASP A 307 10.56 -29.00 -16.95
C ASP A 307 11.68 -29.14 -15.89
N HIS A 308 12.78 -29.79 -16.25
CA HIS A 308 14.03 -29.77 -15.48
C HIS A 308 14.84 -28.48 -15.68
N ASN A 309 14.24 -27.44 -16.26
CA ASN A 309 14.88 -26.15 -16.41
C ASN A 309 14.75 -25.34 -15.13
N VAL A 310 15.89 -25.02 -14.52
CA VAL A 310 16.02 -24.08 -13.39
C VAL A 310 15.19 -22.83 -13.67
N SER A 311 14.31 -22.46 -12.73
CA SER A 311 13.44 -21.30 -12.90
C SER A 311 14.26 -20.03 -13.07
N ASP A 312 13.75 -19.09 -13.86
CA ASP A 312 14.38 -17.77 -13.97
C ASP A 312 14.43 -17.06 -12.61
N THR A 313 13.48 -17.35 -11.71
CA THR A 313 13.52 -16.89 -10.30
C THR A 313 14.67 -17.52 -9.53
N ASP A 314 14.95 -18.81 -9.74
CA ASP A 314 16.04 -19.52 -9.07
C ASP A 314 17.41 -18.99 -9.53
N LYS A 315 17.55 -18.64 -10.82
CA LYS A 315 18.76 -18.00 -11.35
C LYS A 315 19.01 -16.63 -10.71
N ILE A 316 17.94 -15.83 -10.54
CA ILE A 316 18.02 -14.52 -9.88
C ILE A 316 18.44 -14.69 -8.41
N CYS A 317 17.83 -15.63 -7.69
CA CYS A 317 18.18 -15.90 -6.30
C CYS A 317 19.62 -16.39 -6.16
N MET A 318 20.08 -17.26 -7.07
CA MET A 318 21.46 -17.75 -7.09
C MET A 318 22.47 -16.64 -7.34
N GLN A 319 22.19 -15.73 -8.27
CA GLN A 319 23.07 -14.59 -8.54
C GLN A 319 23.17 -13.67 -7.32
N LEU A 320 22.02 -13.30 -6.73
CA LEU A 320 22.00 -12.50 -5.51
C LEU A 320 22.77 -13.20 -4.38
N PHE A 321 22.64 -14.50 -4.23
CA PHE A 321 23.37 -15.26 -3.21
C PHE A 321 24.89 -15.17 -3.37
N LEU A 322 25.41 -15.21 -4.59
CA LEU A 322 26.84 -15.00 -4.86
C LEU A 322 27.28 -13.56 -4.57
N ASP A 323 26.47 -12.58 -4.97
CA ASP A 323 26.75 -11.16 -4.73
C ASP A 323 26.77 -10.85 -3.22
N ILE A 324 25.88 -11.48 -2.45
CA ILE A 324 25.79 -11.33 -1.00
C ILE A 324 27.00 -11.98 -0.30
N GLN A 325 27.49 -13.12 -0.78
CA GLN A 325 28.73 -13.70 -0.25
C GLN A 325 29.93 -12.77 -0.45
N GLU A 326 30.08 -12.19 -1.64
CA GLU A 326 31.13 -11.20 -1.90
C GLU A 326 30.94 -9.93 -1.07
N TYR A 327 29.71 -9.48 -0.90
CA TYR A 327 29.40 -8.36 0.00
C TYR A 327 29.84 -8.65 1.44
N GLY A 328 29.57 -9.84 1.98
CA GLY A 328 30.06 -10.27 3.29
C GLY A 328 31.58 -10.31 3.40
N ARG A 329 32.28 -10.79 2.37
CA ARG A 329 33.76 -10.76 2.32
C ARG A 329 34.30 -9.34 2.33
N ASN A 330 33.67 -8.41 1.61
CA ASN A 330 34.05 -7.00 1.60
C ASN A 330 33.81 -6.32 2.95
N LEU A 331 32.74 -6.68 3.67
CA LEU A 331 32.51 -6.21 5.04
C LEU A 331 33.63 -6.68 5.99
N ALA A 332 34.07 -7.93 5.86
CA ALA A 332 35.18 -8.46 6.66
C ALA A 332 36.50 -7.72 6.40
N VAL A 333 36.77 -7.30 5.16
CA VAL A 333 37.94 -6.46 4.81
C VAL A 333 37.87 -5.09 5.49
N LEU A 334 36.67 -4.55 5.71
CA LEU A 334 36.43 -3.31 6.45
C LEU A 334 36.42 -3.51 7.98
N GLY A 335 36.69 -4.72 8.46
CA GLY A 335 36.69 -5.05 9.88
C GLY A 335 35.30 -5.23 10.50
N VAL A 336 34.27 -5.41 9.67
CA VAL A 336 32.88 -5.60 10.09
C VAL A 336 32.51 -7.07 9.95
N GLU A 337 32.09 -7.71 11.05
CA GLU A 337 31.61 -9.08 11.03
C GLU A 337 30.16 -9.12 10.51
N ALA A 338 29.97 -9.60 9.28
CA ALA A 338 28.65 -9.62 8.63
C ALA A 338 27.60 -10.44 9.43
N ALA A 339 28.05 -11.41 10.22
CA ALA A 339 27.18 -12.19 11.09
C ALA A 339 26.58 -11.34 12.22
N ASP A 340 27.17 -10.21 12.62
CA ASP A 340 26.63 -9.36 13.68
C ASP A 340 25.49 -8.45 13.20
N ILE A 341 25.30 -8.34 11.89
CA ILE A 341 24.26 -7.48 11.30
C ILE A 341 22.98 -8.32 11.05
N ASP A 342 21.91 -8.03 11.79
CA ASP A 342 20.61 -8.72 11.64
C ASP A 342 20.03 -8.62 10.23
N ALA A 343 20.21 -7.47 9.57
CA ALA A 343 19.79 -7.26 8.19
C ALA A 343 20.57 -8.17 7.22
N TYR A 344 21.85 -8.44 7.48
CA TYR A 344 22.64 -9.37 6.67
C TYR A 344 22.15 -10.81 6.82
N ARG A 345 21.80 -11.22 8.06
CA ARG A 345 21.20 -12.55 8.31
C ARG A 345 19.88 -12.72 7.55
N SER A 346 19.04 -11.68 7.57
CA SER A 346 17.76 -11.66 6.86
C SER A 346 17.96 -11.71 5.33
N LEU A 347 18.94 -10.96 4.83
CA LEU A 347 19.37 -10.98 3.43
C LEU A 347 19.85 -12.39 3.02
N TRP A 348 20.69 -13.03 3.83
CA TRP A 348 21.16 -14.40 3.63
C TRP A 348 19.99 -15.39 3.54
N GLN A 349 19.07 -15.36 4.50
CA GLN A 349 17.89 -16.24 4.52
C GLN A 349 16.97 -16.05 3.30
N CYS A 350 16.93 -14.84 2.73
CA CYS A 350 16.08 -14.53 1.59
C CYS A 350 16.51 -15.26 0.30
N VAL A 351 17.82 -15.41 0.09
CA VAL A 351 18.40 -15.85 -1.19
C VAL A 351 19.16 -17.18 -1.10
N ALA A 352 19.58 -17.60 0.09
CA ALA A 352 20.37 -18.81 0.24
C ALA A 352 19.53 -20.04 -0.10
N PRO A 353 20.11 -21.03 -0.81
CA PRO A 353 19.44 -22.30 -1.06
C PRO A 353 19.20 -23.03 0.28
N ALA A 354 18.16 -23.87 0.32
CA ALA A 354 17.60 -24.42 1.56
C ALA A 354 18.60 -25.21 2.41
N ASP A 355 19.65 -25.75 1.78
CA ASP A 355 20.77 -26.46 2.41
C ASP A 355 21.81 -25.55 3.09
N ARG A 356 21.79 -24.24 2.82
CA ARG A 356 22.78 -23.25 3.30
C ARG A 356 22.17 -22.09 4.09
N GLN A 357 20.87 -22.14 4.41
CA GLN A 357 20.19 -21.06 5.14
C GLN A 357 20.64 -20.94 6.60
N ASP A 358 21.01 -22.06 7.23
CA ASP A 358 21.32 -22.11 8.67
C ASP A 358 22.77 -21.74 9.00
N GLU A 359 23.65 -21.64 7.99
CA GLU A 359 25.07 -21.39 8.20
C GLU A 359 25.61 -20.32 7.24
N ILE A 360 25.98 -19.16 7.82
CA ILE A 360 26.58 -18.05 7.09
C ILE A 360 28.07 -18.33 6.93
N LYS A 361 28.42 -18.96 5.81
CA LYS A 361 29.80 -19.23 5.40
C LYS A 361 30.03 -18.78 3.98
N PHE A 362 31.06 -17.95 3.81
CA PHE A 362 31.53 -17.45 2.52
C PHE A 362 32.68 -18.30 2.03
#